data_AF-A0A952XK27-F1
#
_entry.id   AF-A0A952XK27-F1
#
_cell.length_a   1.000
_cell.length_b   1.000
_cell.length_c   1.000
_cell.angle_alpha   90.00
_cell.angle_beta   90.00
_cell.angle_gamma   90.00
#
_symmetry.space_group_name_H-M   'P 1'
#
loop_
_entity.id
_entity.type
_entity.pdbx_description
1 polymer ?
#
loop_
_entity_poly.entity_id
_entity_poly.type
_entity_poly.pdbx_seq_one_letter_code
_entity_poly.pdbx_strand_id
1 'polypeptide(L)' 'MSADDGDGFDIAETPEKRALRSRLMELREEHRALDSAIFALQEQSGGDALQLARLKKRKLVLKDQIQWIEDRLTPDIIA' A
#
# COMPACT_ATOMS: atom_id res chain seq x y z
N MET A 1 -26.00 -31.68 22.56
CA MET A 1 -25.44 -31.84 21.19
C MET A 1 -25.65 -30.50 20.51
N SER A 2 -24.76 -29.54 20.74
CA SER A 2 -23.44 -29.34 20.09
C SER A 2 -23.66 -28.73 18.70
N ALA A 3 -23.77 -27.40 18.64
CA ALA A 3 -22.66 -26.47 18.40
C ALA A 3 -22.62 -26.12 16.90
N ASP A 4 -23.64 -25.38 16.48
CA ASP A 4 -23.58 -24.55 15.29
C ASP A 4 -23.56 -23.11 15.79
N ASP A 5 -22.43 -22.46 15.60
CA ASP A 5 -22.27 -21.02 15.39
C ASP A 5 -20.79 -20.83 15.07
N GLY A 6 -20.45 -21.31 13.88
CA GLY A 6 -19.26 -20.86 13.19
C GLY A 6 -19.44 -19.38 12.89
N ASP A 7 -18.98 -18.53 13.79
CA ASP A 7 -18.57 -17.19 13.42
C ASP A 7 -17.20 -16.97 14.06
N GLY A 8 -16.17 -17.22 13.25
CA GLY A 8 -14.82 -16.75 13.52
C GLY A 8 -14.85 -15.23 13.46
N PHE A 9 -15.41 -14.60 14.48
CA PHE A 9 -15.28 -13.18 14.67
C PHE A 9 -13.79 -12.99 14.93
N ASP A 10 -13.07 -12.48 13.93
CA ASP A 10 -11.73 -11.98 14.09
C ASP A 10 -11.79 -10.80 15.09
N ILE A 11 -11.81 -11.10 16.40
CA ILE A 11 -11.88 -10.15 17.53
C ILE A 11 -10.58 -9.32 17.65
N ALA A 12 -9.75 -9.26 16.61
CA ALA A 12 -8.50 -8.52 16.59
C ALA A 12 -8.49 -7.31 15.63
N GLU A 13 -9.62 -6.90 15.04
CA GLU A 13 -9.67 -5.72 14.17
C GLU A 13 -9.86 -4.41 14.96
N THR A 14 -8.78 -3.95 15.61
CA THR A 14 -8.78 -2.64 16.28
C THR A 14 -9.14 -1.52 15.28
N PRO A 15 -9.81 -0.45 15.72
CA PRO A 15 -10.09 0.70 14.85
C PRO A 15 -8.80 1.30 14.25
N GLU A 16 -7.67 1.19 14.95
CA GLU A 16 -6.34 1.54 14.45
C GLU A 16 -5.92 0.67 13.25
N LYS A 17 -6.06 -0.68 13.33
CA LYS A 17 -5.77 -1.59 12.21
C LYS A 17 -6.68 -1.30 11.00
N ARG A 18 -7.96 -0.99 11.21
CA ARG A 18 -8.87 -0.58 10.12
C ARG A 18 -8.44 0.73 9.46
N ALA A 19 -8.05 1.74 10.24
CA ALA A 19 -7.55 3.00 9.71
C ALA A 19 -6.26 2.81 8.91
N LEU A 20 -5.34 1.98 9.41
CA LEU A 20 -4.10 1.62 8.73
C LEU A 20 -4.37 0.86 7.42
N ARG A 21 -5.33 -0.08 7.39
CA ARG A 21 -5.76 -0.78 6.16
C ARG A 21 -6.33 0.18 5.11
N SER A 22 -7.18 1.12 5.52
CA SER A 22 -7.71 2.17 4.63
C SER A 22 -6.58 3.01 4.06
N ARG A 23 -5.66 3.45 4.92
CA ARG A 23 -4.50 4.26 4.50
C ARG A 23 -3.58 3.49 3.55
N LEU A 24 -3.39 2.19 3.79
CA LEU A 24 -2.62 1.31 2.90
C LEU A 24 -3.25 1.23 1.51
N MET A 25 -4.58 1.12 1.42
CA MET A 25 -5.27 1.12 0.13
C MET A 25 -5.07 2.43 -0.63
N GLU A 26 -5.22 3.57 0.04
CA GLU A 26 -4.97 4.90 -0.54
C GLU A 26 -3.54 5.02 -1.09
N LEU A 27 -2.54 4.66 -0.28
CA LEU A 27 -1.14 4.72 -0.69
C LEU A 27 -0.84 3.78 -1.87
N ARG A 28 -1.47 2.60 -1.91
CA ARG A 28 -1.33 1.65 -3.03
C ARG A 28 -1.93 2.19 -4.31
N GLU A 29 -3.07 2.87 -4.22
CA GLU A 29 -3.70 3.51 -5.37
C GLU A 29 -2.84 4.67 -5.89
N GLU A 30 -2.35 5.52 -4.98
CA GLU A 30 -1.43 6.61 -5.32
C GLU A 30 -0.13 6.08 -5.94
N HIS A 31 0.43 4.99 -5.40
CA HIS A 31 1.62 4.34 -5.95
C HIS A 31 1.37 3.82 -7.37
N ARG A 32 0.20 3.21 -7.64
CA ARG A 32 -0.16 2.77 -9.00
C ARG A 32 -0.28 3.94 -9.97
N ALA A 33 -0.93 5.02 -9.56
CA ALA A 33 -1.06 6.23 -10.37
C ALA A 33 0.32 6.83 -10.71
N LEU A 34 1.23 6.85 -9.73
CA LEU A 34 2.62 7.27 -9.92
C LEU A 34 3.37 6.34 -10.88
N ASP A 35 3.11 5.03 -10.84
CA ASP A 35 3.70 4.07 -11.77
C ASP A 35 3.25 4.32 -13.21
N SER A 36 1.94 4.54 -13.41
CA SER A 36 1.39 4.90 -14.72
C SER A 36 1.97 6.21 -15.26
N ALA A 37 2.14 7.21 -14.40
CA ALA A 37 2.77 8.48 -14.77
C ALA A 37 4.25 8.31 -15.15
N ILE A 38 4.99 7.46 -14.42
CA ILE A 38 6.37 7.11 -14.75
C ILE A 38 6.44 6.42 -16.12
N PHE A 39 5.56 5.44 -16.37
CA PHE A 39 5.53 4.71 -17.64
C PHE A 39 5.23 5.66 -18.82
N ALA A 40 4.20 6.50 -18.70
CA ALA A 40 3.84 7.48 -19.71
C ALA A 40 4.95 8.51 -19.98
N LEU A 41 5.74 8.87 -18.95
CA LEU A 41 6.89 9.76 -19.10
C LEU A 41 8.10 9.04 -19.72
N GLN A 42 8.27 7.75 -19.48
CA GLN A 42 9.32 6.93 -20.10
C GLN A 42 9.06 6.69 -21.59
N GLU A 43 7.80 6.55 -22.01
CA GLU A 43 7.45 6.38 -23.42
C GLU A 43 7.58 7.67 -24.24
N GLN A 44 7.63 8.84 -23.58
CA GLN A 44 7.85 10.11 -24.26
C GLN A 44 9.31 10.21 -24.75
N SER A 45 9.46 10.24 -26.08
CA SER A 45 10.74 10.41 -26.77
C SER A 45 11.24 11.85 -26.67
N GLY A 46 11.90 12.16 -25.57
CA GLY A 46 12.47 13.49 -25.27
C GLY A 46 12.79 13.68 -23.78
N GLY A 47 12.98 12.57 -23.07
CA GLY A 47 12.75 12.41 -21.63
C GLY A 47 13.25 13.53 -20.73
N ASP A 48 12.31 14.06 -19.95
CA ASP A 48 12.63 14.89 -18.80
C ASP A 48 13.15 13.98 -17.67
N ALA A 49 14.43 13.61 -17.77
CA ALA A 49 15.11 12.72 -16.82
C ALA A 49 15.03 13.24 -15.38
N LEU A 50 14.92 14.56 -15.20
CA LEU A 50 14.72 15.18 -13.90
C LEU A 50 13.32 14.90 -13.36
N GLN A 51 12.28 15.03 -14.19
CA GLN A 51 10.92 14.63 -13.79
C GLN A 51 10.84 13.13 -13.48
N LEU A 52 11.46 12.29 -14.30
CA LEU A 52 11.49 10.84 -14.06
C LEU A 52 12.16 10.50 -12.72
N ALA A 53 13.29 11.15 -12.41
CA ALA A 53 13.98 11.00 -11.13
C ALA A 53 13.10 11.45 -9.94
N ARG A 54 12.36 12.56 -10.09
CA ARG A 54 11.43 13.06 -9.06
C ARG A 54 10.27 12.08 -8.82
N LEU A 55 9.68 11.54 -9.89
CA LEU A 55 8.59 10.57 -9.79
C LEU A 55 9.07 9.25 -9.17
N LYS A 56 10.23 8.73 -9.59
CA LYS A 56 10.84 7.53 -8.98
C LYS A 56 11.14 7.74 -7.49
N LYS A 57 11.63 8.92 -7.09
CA LYS A 57 11.83 9.24 -5.67
C LYS A 57 10.52 9.26 -4.89
N ARG A 58 9.45 9.86 -5.44
CA ARG A 58 8.11 9.83 -4.82
C ARG A 58 7.57 8.41 -4.71
N LYS A 59 7.73 7.60 -5.77
CA LYS A 59 7.34 6.19 -5.77
C LYS A 59 8.05 5.39 -4.68
N LEU A 60 9.36 5.62 -4.49
CA LEU A 60 10.14 4.98 -3.42
C LEU A 60 9.57 5.35 -2.04
N VAL A 61 9.33 6.64 -1.79
CA VAL A 61 8.75 7.12 -0.52
C VAL A 61 7.36 6.51 -0.26
N LEU A 62 6.51 6.38 -1.27
CA LEU A 62 5.22 5.70 -1.13
C LEU A 62 5.40 4.22 -0.81
N LYS A 63 6.34 3.54 -1.48
CA LYS A 63 6.66 2.14 -1.19
C LYS A 63 7.14 1.97 0.25
N ASP A 64 8.01 2.86 0.74
CA ASP A 64 8.50 2.81 2.12
C ASP A 64 7.37 3.04 3.14
N GLN A 65 6.43 3.94 2.83
CA GLN A 65 5.24 4.17 3.67
C GLN A 65 4.28 2.97 3.65
N ILE A 66 4.07 2.35 2.48
CA ILE A 66 3.29 1.11 2.36
C ILE A 66 3.95 0.02 3.21
N GLN A 67 5.26 -0.17 3.08
CA GLN A 67 5.99 -1.16 3.87
C GLN A 67 5.87 -0.89 5.37
N TRP A 68 6.00 0.36 5.81
CA TRP A 68 5.86 0.72 7.21
C TRP A 68 4.45 0.44 7.78
N ILE A 69 3.40 0.70 6.99
CA ILE A 69 2.03 0.37 7.37
C ILE A 69 1.80 -1.13 7.33
N GLU A 70 2.31 -1.82 6.30
CA GLU A 70 2.26 -3.28 6.19
C GLU A 70 2.94 -3.90 7.40
N ASP A 71 4.18 -3.53 7.74
CA ASP A 71 4.93 -4.03 8.91
C ASP A 71 4.18 -3.83 10.24
N ARG A 72 3.32 -2.80 10.33
CA ARG A 72 2.49 -2.52 11.50
C ARG A 72 1.16 -3.28 11.50
N LEU A 73 0.69 -3.71 10.33
CA LEU A 73 -0.48 -4.55 10.11
C LEU A 73 -0.15 -6.05 10.10
N THR A 74 1.07 -6.43 9.70
CA THR A 74 1.58 -7.80 9.55
C THR A 74 2.30 -8.41 10.76
N PRO A 75 2.44 -7.82 11.96
CA PRO A 75 3.05 -8.56 13.08
C PRO A 75 2.24 -9.79 13.49
N ASP A 76 1.03 -9.99 12.93
CA ASP A 76 0.15 -11.16 13.09
C ASP A 76 0.25 -12.23 11.97
N ILE A 77 0.91 -11.97 10.82
CA ILE A 77 0.77 -12.83 9.61
C ILE A 77 2.08 -13.53 9.20
N ILE A 78 3.23 -13.09 9.73
CA ILE A 78 4.54 -13.72 9.50
C ILE A 78 5.12 -14.17 10.85
N ALA A 79 4.48 -15.17 11.47
CA ALA A 79 5.01 -15.97 12.58
C ALA A 79 4.89 -17.46 12.24
#